data_AF-V5HDZ0-F1
#
_entry.id   AF-V5HDZ0-F1
#
_cell.length_a   1.000
_cell.length_b   1.000
_cell.length_c   1.000
_cell.angle_alpha   90.00
_cell.angle_beta   90.00
_cell.angle_gamma   90.00
#
_symmetry.space_group_name_H-M   'P 1'
#
loop_
_entity.id
_entity.type
_entity.pdbx_description
1 polymer ?
#
loop_
_entity_poly.entity_id
_entity_poly.type
_entity_poly.pdbx_seq_one_letter_code
_entity_poly.pdbx_strand_id
1 'polypeptide(L)'
;MVMLLIIALRSTDQVVSWYCLMEKSPRPQIETRETFPTLMSDRNTSYPVERSGGTYVAEVYLVLDKYYSKVFKYKKESILDYISRFINSANMYLNSIGSNSVTVKIVGLEIKKTKDKFLMRMKGRKDKLLADETLEQFRNSYGNSREYKESDLFMLMTRLDIAEGDDKSYDDSVTGFSMIGGACTIYKAGSFEDEPHTYYGA
;
A
#
# COMPACT_ATOMS: atom_id res chain seq x y z
N MET A 1 -4.22 6.65 -9.72
CA MET A 1 -2.90 6.44 -9.06
C MET A 1 -2.92 6.71 -7.55
N VAL A 2 -3.08 7.96 -7.08
CA VAL A 2 -3.15 8.27 -5.62
C VAL A 2 -4.31 7.53 -4.92
N MET A 3 -5.41 7.32 -5.64
CA MET A 3 -6.61 6.64 -5.17
C MET A 3 -6.40 5.16 -4.77
N LEU A 4 -5.38 4.48 -5.30
CA LEU A 4 -5.14 3.06 -5.04
C LEU A 4 -4.36 2.81 -3.75
N LEU A 5 -3.42 3.70 -3.43
CA LEU A 5 -2.79 3.75 -2.11
C LEU A 5 -3.85 4.01 -1.01
N ILE A 6 -4.92 4.71 -1.36
CA ILE A 6 -6.05 5.00 -0.47
C ILE A 6 -7.00 3.81 -0.35
N ILE A 7 -7.24 3.03 -1.40
CA ILE A 7 -8.04 1.80 -1.31
C ILE A 7 -7.35 0.77 -0.40
N ALA A 8 -6.01 0.65 -0.46
CA ALA A 8 -5.26 -0.18 0.49
C ALA A 8 -5.40 0.30 1.95
N LEU A 9 -5.77 1.57 2.16
CA LEU A 9 -5.98 2.21 3.47
C LEU A 9 -7.47 2.35 3.86
N ARG A 10 -8.41 2.16 2.94
CA ARG A 10 -9.87 2.27 3.17
C ARG A 10 -10.54 0.92 2.95
N SER A 11 -10.87 0.26 4.05
CA SER A 11 -11.99 -0.68 4.10
C SER A 11 -13.23 0.06 4.63
N THR A 12 -14.40 -0.14 4.01
CA THR A 12 -15.69 0.32 4.55
C THR A 12 -16.13 -0.47 5.77
N ASP A 13 -15.46 -1.59 6.07
CA ASP A 13 -15.67 -2.39 7.27
C ASP A 13 -14.36 -2.60 8.05
N GLN A 14 -14.39 -2.13 9.29
CA GLN A 14 -13.57 -2.56 10.44
C GLN A 14 -12.14 -2.03 10.58
N VAL A 15 -12.01 -1.01 11.44
CA VAL A 15 -11.20 -0.92 12.68
C VAL A 15 -9.78 -1.55 12.71
N VAL A 16 -9.52 -2.73 12.16
CA VAL A 16 -8.23 -3.46 12.26
C VAL A 16 -7.08 -2.77 11.50
N SER A 17 -7.34 -2.25 10.30
CA SER A 17 -6.32 -1.53 9.51
C SER A 17 -5.87 -0.24 10.19
N TRP A 18 -6.79 0.43 10.91
CA TRP A 18 -6.49 1.61 11.69
C TRP A 18 -5.71 1.24 12.96
N TYR A 19 -6.09 0.16 13.66
CA TYR A 19 -5.46 -0.29 14.90
C TYR A 19 -3.95 -0.50 14.82
N CYS A 20 -3.44 -1.10 13.74
CA CYS A 20 -1.99 -1.26 13.60
C CYS A 20 -1.26 0.08 13.45
N LEU A 21 -1.78 0.96 12.59
CA LEU A 21 -1.21 2.31 12.43
C LEU A 21 -1.25 3.08 13.76
N MET A 22 -2.24 2.80 14.63
CA MET A 22 -2.29 3.35 16.00
C MET A 22 -1.20 2.79 16.93
N GLU A 23 -0.90 1.48 16.86
CA GLU A 23 0.02 0.80 17.78
C GLU A 23 1.49 1.20 17.58
N LYS A 24 1.88 1.63 16.37
CA LYS A 24 3.23 2.13 16.06
C LYS A 24 3.46 3.63 16.37
N SER A 25 2.43 4.37 16.81
CA SER A 25 2.61 5.79 17.19
C SER A 25 3.41 5.94 18.50
N PRO A 26 4.15 7.06 18.72
CA PRO A 26 4.99 7.21 19.92
C PRO A 26 4.13 7.23 21.18
N ARG A 27 4.55 6.46 22.20
CA ARG A 27 3.89 6.34 23.51
C ARG A 27 3.51 7.72 24.08
N PRO A 28 2.26 7.91 24.56
CA PRO A 28 1.91 9.10 25.31
C PRO A 28 2.66 9.13 26.65
N GLN A 29 3.10 10.32 27.05
CA GLN A 29 3.70 10.53 28.37
C GLN A 29 2.64 10.33 29.45
N ILE A 30 3.08 9.65 30.51
CA ILE A 30 2.30 9.22 31.66
C ILE A 30 1.72 10.44 32.39
N GLU A 31 0.41 10.47 32.60
CA GLU A 31 -0.18 11.24 33.69
C GLU A 31 -1.13 10.35 34.49
N THR A 32 -0.86 10.25 35.78
CA THR A 32 -1.43 9.34 36.76
C THR A 32 -2.74 9.87 37.33
N ARG A 33 -3.75 9.00 37.49
CA ARG A 33 -4.65 8.98 38.67
C ARG A 33 -5.58 7.77 38.69
N GLU A 34 -5.57 7.07 39.82
CA GLU A 34 -6.43 5.92 40.15
C GLU A 34 -7.81 6.37 40.69
N THR A 35 -8.87 5.54 40.49
CA THR A 35 -9.75 4.94 41.55
C THR A 35 -10.98 4.16 40.97
N PHE A 36 -10.94 2.82 41.00
CA PHE A 36 -11.85 1.76 41.56
C PHE A 36 -13.42 1.71 41.37
N PRO A 37 -14.09 0.51 41.47
CA PRO A 37 -15.03 -0.10 40.50
C PRO A 37 -16.52 -0.23 41.00
N THR A 38 -17.55 -0.63 40.23
CA THR A 38 -17.96 -2.04 39.90
C THR A 38 -19.17 -2.18 38.93
N LEU A 39 -19.10 -3.24 38.10
CA LEU A 39 -20.09 -4.28 37.70
C LEU A 39 -21.26 -4.05 36.70
N MET A 40 -21.02 -4.61 35.51
CA MET A 40 -21.84 -5.58 34.73
C MET A 40 -22.93 -5.12 33.75
N SER A 41 -22.58 -5.17 32.46
CA SER A 41 -23.40 -5.82 31.43
C SER A 41 -22.47 -6.37 30.34
N ASP A 42 -22.24 -7.68 30.34
CA ASP A 42 -21.54 -8.39 29.28
C ASP A 42 -22.42 -8.39 28.00
N ARG A 43 -22.14 -7.44 27.12
CA ARG A 43 -22.47 -7.50 25.68
C ARG A 43 -21.17 -7.38 24.90
N ASN A 44 -20.37 -8.45 24.94
CA ASN A 44 -19.03 -8.48 24.38
C ASN A 44 -19.04 -8.66 22.85
N THR A 45 -19.48 -7.63 22.13
CA THR A 45 -18.91 -7.26 20.82
C THR A 45 -18.54 -5.79 20.90
N SER A 46 -17.43 -5.52 21.57
CA SER A 46 -16.78 -4.20 21.50
C SER A 46 -16.25 -4.04 20.08
N TYR A 47 -17.02 -3.40 19.20
CA TYR A 47 -16.42 -2.74 18.06
C TYR A 47 -15.47 -1.70 18.64
N PRO A 48 -14.17 -1.81 18.36
CA PRO A 48 -13.26 -0.88 18.99
C PRO A 48 -13.56 0.54 18.51
N VAL A 49 -13.79 1.44 19.46
CA VAL A 49 -14.11 2.86 19.20
C VAL A 49 -12.94 3.49 18.45
N GLU A 50 -13.19 4.03 17.25
CA GLU A 50 -12.24 4.88 16.53
C GLU A 50 -11.82 6.04 17.43
N ARG A 51 -10.58 6.03 17.92
CA ARG A 51 -10.00 7.17 18.62
C ARG A 51 -9.56 8.19 17.58
N SER A 52 -10.39 9.22 17.36
CA SER A 52 -10.24 10.25 16.33
C SER A 52 -9.12 11.28 16.59
N GLY A 53 -7.97 10.88 17.15
CA GLY A 53 -6.97 11.84 17.67
C GLY A 53 -5.51 11.61 17.28
N GLY A 54 -5.16 10.57 16.50
CA GLY A 54 -3.76 10.24 16.17
C GLY A 54 -3.29 10.77 14.81
N THR A 55 -1.99 11.06 14.70
CA THR A 55 -1.28 11.10 13.40
C THR A 55 -0.60 9.75 13.18
N TYR A 56 -0.78 9.20 11.99
CA TYR A 56 -0.41 7.86 11.58
C TYR A 56 0.59 7.92 10.44
N VAL A 57 1.58 7.04 10.48
CA VAL A 57 2.58 6.92 9.42
C VAL A 57 2.41 5.55 8.78
N ALA A 58 2.10 5.52 7.49
CA ALA A 58 2.09 4.30 6.70
C ALA A 58 3.47 4.09 6.08
N GLU A 59 4.22 3.12 6.59
CA GLU A 59 5.56 2.75 6.11
C GLU A 59 5.44 1.84 4.88
N VAL A 60 5.71 2.39 3.70
CA VAL A 60 5.60 1.67 2.42
C VAL A 60 6.96 1.22 1.94
N TYR A 61 7.09 -0.08 1.65
CA TYR A 61 8.19 -0.61 0.86
C TYR A 61 7.75 -0.73 -0.59
N LEU A 62 8.51 -0.11 -1.50
CA LEU A 62 8.14 -0.04 -2.91
C LEU A 62 9.07 -0.91 -3.76
N VAL A 63 8.50 -1.78 -4.58
CA VAL A 63 9.22 -2.56 -5.59
C VAL A 63 8.87 -2.01 -6.97
N LEU A 64 9.88 -1.53 -7.69
CA LEU A 64 9.75 -1.11 -9.08
C LEU A 64 10.14 -2.26 -9.99
N ASP A 65 9.22 -2.67 -10.85
CA ASP A 65 9.55 -3.72 -11.79
C ASP A 65 10.56 -3.28 -12.87
N LYS A 66 11.01 -4.23 -13.68
CA LYS A 66 11.96 -3.96 -14.77
C LYS A 66 11.42 -2.95 -15.78
N TYR A 67 10.14 -3.01 -16.13
CA TYR A 67 9.57 -2.21 -17.20
C TYR A 67 9.47 -0.74 -16.77
N TYR A 68 9.04 -0.51 -15.54
CA TYR A 68 9.05 0.79 -14.89
C TYR A 68 10.49 1.33 -14.76
N SER A 69 11.39 0.54 -14.16
CA SER A 69 12.79 0.93 -13.92
C SER A 69 13.57 1.24 -15.20
N LYS A 70 13.22 0.57 -16.31
CA LYS A 70 13.85 0.78 -17.62
C LYS A 70 13.60 2.20 -18.17
N VAL A 71 12.46 2.81 -17.89
CA VAL A 71 12.12 4.18 -18.35
C VAL A 71 13.15 5.18 -17.84
N PHE A 72 13.50 5.06 -16.56
CA PHE A 72 14.53 5.88 -15.92
C PHE A 72 15.97 5.39 -16.19
N LYS A 73 16.16 4.43 -17.10
CA LYS A 73 17.47 3.80 -17.38
C LYS A 73 18.12 3.23 -16.11
N TYR A 74 17.30 2.78 -15.15
CA TYR A 74 17.73 2.27 -13.84
C TYR A 74 18.52 3.29 -13.01
N LYS A 75 18.42 4.59 -13.31
CA LYS A 75 19.08 5.66 -12.54
C LYS A 75 18.30 5.91 -11.26
N LYS A 76 18.91 5.57 -10.12
CA LYS A 76 18.29 5.67 -8.81
C LYS A 76 17.87 7.10 -8.48
N GLU A 77 18.68 8.08 -8.85
CA GLU A 77 18.44 9.51 -8.57
C GLU A 77 17.18 10.01 -9.28
N SER A 78 17.02 9.66 -10.57
CA SER A 78 15.84 10.04 -11.36
C SER A 78 14.56 9.36 -10.86
N ILE A 79 14.68 8.10 -10.44
CA ILE A 79 13.58 7.34 -9.84
C ILE A 79 13.16 7.97 -8.52
N LEU A 80 14.12 8.30 -7.65
CA LEU A 80 13.85 8.90 -6.35
C LEU A 80 13.22 10.28 -6.49
N ASP A 81 13.71 11.15 -7.40
CA ASP A 81 13.08 12.46 -7.66
C ASP A 81 11.60 12.33 -8.04
N TYR A 82 11.29 11.39 -8.94
CA TYR A 82 9.91 11.14 -9.35
C TYR A 82 9.05 10.60 -8.19
N ILE A 83 9.53 9.58 -7.47
CA ILE A 83 8.79 8.99 -6.34
C ILE A 83 8.58 10.02 -5.22
N SER A 84 9.57 10.88 -4.94
CA SER A 84 9.43 11.95 -3.95
C SER A 84 8.31 12.91 -4.32
N ARG A 85 8.19 13.32 -5.59
CA ARG A 85 7.08 14.14 -6.07
C ARG A 85 5.75 13.41 -5.94
N PHE A 86 5.69 12.15 -6.39
CA PHE A 86 4.51 11.31 -6.32
C PHE A 86 3.98 11.17 -4.88
N ILE A 87 4.85 10.88 -3.91
CA ILE A 87 4.46 10.67 -2.51
C ILE A 87 4.07 11.99 -1.83
N ASN A 88 4.79 13.08 -2.10
CA ASN A 88 4.39 14.40 -1.61
C ASN A 88 2.97 14.73 -2.05
N SER A 89 2.66 14.46 -3.31
CA SER A 89 1.33 14.69 -3.86
C SER A 89 0.26 13.75 -3.33
N ALA A 90 0.60 12.47 -3.10
CA ALA A 90 -0.29 11.54 -2.41
C ALA A 90 -0.65 12.04 -0.99
N ASN A 91 0.33 12.54 -0.25
CA ASN A 91 0.13 13.13 1.07
C ASN A 91 -0.71 14.42 1.01
N MET A 92 -0.47 15.30 0.02
CA MET A 92 -1.31 16.49 -0.18
C MET A 92 -2.77 16.13 -0.47
N TYR A 93 -3.00 15.12 -1.31
CA TYR A 93 -4.35 14.65 -1.61
C TYR A 93 -5.03 14.05 -0.37
N LEU A 94 -4.32 13.19 0.40
CA LEU A 94 -4.81 12.66 1.68
C LEU A 94 -5.26 13.77 2.65
N ASN A 95 -4.45 14.83 2.75
CA ASN A 95 -4.80 16.01 3.54
C ASN A 95 -6.06 16.72 3.01
N SER A 96 -6.22 16.83 1.69
CA SER A 96 -7.35 17.51 1.06
C SER A 96 -8.70 16.79 1.28
N ILE A 97 -8.69 15.46 1.41
CA ILE A 97 -9.90 14.65 1.62
C ILE A 97 -10.23 14.43 3.11
N GLY A 98 -9.60 15.18 4.02
CA GLY A 98 -9.81 15.05 5.46
C GLY A 98 -9.20 13.80 6.08
N SER A 99 -8.29 13.11 5.37
CA SER A 99 -7.46 12.02 5.88
C SER A 99 -6.08 12.54 6.31
N ASN A 100 -6.05 13.75 6.85
CA ASN A 100 -4.86 14.45 7.36
C ASN A 100 -4.20 13.77 8.57
N SER A 101 -4.87 12.77 9.15
CA SER A 101 -4.29 11.89 10.15
C SER A 101 -3.33 10.86 9.57
N VAL A 102 -3.25 10.63 8.25
CA VAL A 102 -2.38 9.61 7.64
C VAL A 102 -1.30 10.25 6.78
N THR A 103 -0.03 9.93 7.06
CA THR A 103 1.14 10.30 6.25
C THR A 103 1.79 9.05 5.68
N VAL A 104 1.97 9.02 4.37
CA VAL A 104 2.68 7.97 3.67
C VAL A 104 4.17 8.27 3.67
N LYS A 105 5.00 7.30 4.04
CA LYS A 105 6.47 7.38 3.94
C LYS A 105 7.03 6.16 3.23
N ILE A 106 7.92 6.38 2.27
CA ILE A 106 8.69 5.29 1.65
C ILE A 106 9.85 4.93 2.59
N VAL A 107 9.84 3.71 3.12
CA VAL A 107 10.90 3.19 4.02
C VAL A 107 11.90 2.30 3.29
N GLY A 108 11.57 1.84 2.08
CA GLY A 108 12.46 1.07 1.25
C GLY A 108 12.06 1.09 -0.22
N LEU A 109 13.06 0.89 -1.08
CA LEU A 109 12.90 0.92 -2.53
C LEU A 109 13.76 -0.18 -3.16
N GLU A 110 13.13 -1.09 -3.88
CA GLU A 110 13.81 -2.08 -4.71
C GLU A 110 13.63 -1.76 -6.19
N ILE A 111 14.74 -1.66 -6.93
CA ILE A 111 14.75 -1.37 -8.38
C ILE A 111 15.14 -2.64 -9.14
N LYS A 112 14.18 -3.25 -9.84
CA LYS A 112 14.42 -4.49 -10.59
C LYS A 112 15.08 -4.21 -11.93
N LYS A 113 16.19 -4.92 -12.21
CA LYS A 113 16.88 -4.89 -13.53
C LYS A 113 16.46 -6.04 -14.44
N THR A 114 15.96 -7.12 -13.85
CA THR A 114 15.55 -8.35 -14.54
C THR A 114 14.04 -8.54 -14.40
N LYS A 115 13.44 -9.30 -15.32
CA LYS A 115 12.02 -9.64 -15.22
C LYS A 115 11.88 -10.63 -14.06
N ASP A 116 11.05 -10.30 -13.08
CA ASP A 116 10.73 -11.21 -11.99
C ASP A 116 9.62 -12.19 -12.36
N LYS A 117 9.60 -13.31 -11.63
CA LYS A 117 8.62 -14.39 -11.83
C LYS A 117 7.24 -14.04 -11.29
N PHE A 118 7.15 -13.09 -10.36
CA PHE A 118 5.86 -12.64 -9.82
C PHE A 118 5.03 -11.81 -10.80
N LEU A 119 5.61 -11.36 -11.92
CA LEU A 119 4.88 -10.63 -12.97
C LEU A 119 4.12 -11.61 -13.87
N MET A 120 2.91 -11.96 -13.45
CA MET A 120 2.07 -12.94 -14.12
C MET A 120 1.40 -12.29 -15.34
N ARG A 121 1.75 -12.80 -16.53
CA ARG A 121 1.32 -12.24 -17.81
C ARG A 121 0.14 -13.00 -18.37
N MET A 122 -0.81 -12.27 -18.93
CA MET A 122 -1.88 -12.86 -19.73
C MET A 122 -1.30 -13.56 -20.97
N LYS A 123 -1.84 -14.73 -21.31
CA LYS A 123 -1.37 -15.53 -22.43
C LYS A 123 -1.68 -14.80 -23.74
N GLY A 124 -0.67 -14.66 -24.59
CA GLY A 124 -0.81 -13.94 -25.86
C GLY A 124 -0.81 -12.41 -25.75
N ARG A 125 -0.92 -11.84 -24.54
CA ARG A 125 -0.88 -10.38 -24.27
C ARG A 125 0.20 -10.06 -23.25
N LYS A 126 1.44 -9.95 -23.73
CA LYS A 126 2.65 -9.80 -22.88
C LYS A 126 2.79 -8.43 -22.23
N ASP A 127 1.94 -7.48 -22.58
CA ASP A 127 1.80 -6.15 -22.01
C ASP A 127 0.90 -6.15 -20.77
N LYS A 128 -0.06 -7.09 -20.68
CA LYS A 128 -1.02 -7.17 -19.58
C LYS A 128 -0.54 -8.04 -18.40
N LEU A 129 -0.73 -7.57 -17.18
CA LEU A 129 -0.56 -8.29 -15.92
C LEU A 129 -1.90 -8.81 -15.43
N LEU A 130 -1.96 -10.07 -15.03
CA LEU A 130 -3.12 -10.64 -14.35
C LEU A 130 -3.07 -10.24 -12.87
N ALA A 131 -4.10 -9.51 -12.40
CA ALA A 131 -4.10 -8.89 -11.08
C ALA A 131 -3.94 -9.89 -9.93
N ASP A 132 -4.82 -10.90 -9.87
CA ASP A 132 -4.89 -11.85 -8.77
C ASP A 132 -3.64 -12.73 -8.69
N GLU A 133 -3.23 -13.30 -9.83
CA GLU A 133 -2.05 -14.16 -9.90
C GLU A 133 -0.77 -13.38 -9.63
N THR A 134 -0.68 -12.13 -10.10
CA THR A 134 0.47 -11.27 -9.79
C THR A 134 0.51 -10.94 -8.30
N LEU A 135 -0.63 -10.62 -7.68
CA LEU A 135 -0.71 -10.32 -6.24
C LEU A 135 -0.26 -11.51 -5.40
N GLU A 136 -0.78 -12.70 -5.70
CA GLU A 136 -0.44 -13.92 -4.98
C GLU A 136 1.05 -14.25 -5.11
N GLN A 137 1.58 -14.25 -6.33
CA GLN A 137 2.99 -14.56 -6.58
C GLN A 137 3.93 -13.49 -6.01
N PHE A 138 3.53 -12.23 -6.04
CA PHE A 138 4.31 -11.13 -5.46
C PHE A 138 4.42 -11.28 -3.94
N ARG A 139 3.30 -11.52 -3.25
CA ARG A 139 3.28 -11.82 -1.81
C ARG A 139 4.14 -13.05 -1.51
N ASN A 140 3.95 -14.14 -2.22
CA ASN A 140 4.66 -15.40 -1.96
C ASN A 140 6.18 -15.25 -2.17
N SER A 141 6.60 -14.42 -3.14
CA SER A 141 8.02 -14.14 -3.40
C SER A 141 8.72 -13.41 -2.25
N TYR A 142 7.98 -12.56 -1.52
CA TYR A 142 8.54 -11.69 -0.48
C TYR A 142 8.10 -12.03 0.94
N GLY A 143 7.15 -12.93 1.15
CA GLY A 143 6.52 -13.16 2.46
C GLY A 143 7.48 -13.54 3.60
N ASN A 144 8.66 -14.09 3.27
CA ASN A 144 9.70 -14.42 4.24
C ASN A 144 10.78 -13.35 4.39
N SER A 145 10.84 -12.37 3.48
CA SER A 145 11.82 -11.27 3.51
C SER A 145 11.62 -10.37 4.73
N ARG A 146 12.70 -9.71 5.15
CA ARG A 146 12.65 -8.76 6.28
C ARG A 146 11.84 -7.53 5.89
N GLU A 147 12.05 -7.05 4.67
CA GLU A 147 11.41 -5.88 4.08
C GLU A 147 9.87 -6.00 4.10
N TYR A 148 9.34 -7.17 3.75
CA TYR A 148 7.91 -7.45 3.81
C TYR A 148 7.36 -7.51 5.25
N LYS A 149 8.15 -8.05 6.18
CA LYS A 149 7.73 -8.17 7.58
C LYS A 149 7.71 -6.81 8.29
N GLU A 150 8.69 -5.95 8.02
CA GLU A 150 8.89 -4.68 8.72
C GLU A 150 8.05 -3.52 8.18
N SER A 151 7.66 -3.55 6.90
CA SER A 151 6.79 -2.52 6.30
C SER A 151 5.32 -2.69 6.65
N ASP A 152 4.56 -1.59 6.64
CA ASP A 152 3.10 -1.62 6.84
C ASP A 152 2.37 -1.97 5.55
N LEU A 153 2.92 -1.55 4.40
CA LEU A 153 2.46 -1.85 3.05
C LEU A 153 3.62 -2.24 2.14
N PHE A 154 3.39 -3.23 1.29
CA PHE A 154 4.39 -3.73 0.34
C PHE A 154 3.84 -3.63 -1.09
N MET A 155 4.32 -2.65 -1.85
CA MET A 155 3.66 -2.22 -3.08
C MET A 155 4.53 -2.47 -4.31
N LEU A 156 3.94 -3.05 -5.35
CA LEU A 156 4.53 -3.19 -6.68
C LEU A 156 4.09 -2.03 -7.57
N MET A 157 5.03 -1.26 -8.09
CA MET A 157 4.78 -0.24 -9.10
C MET A 157 5.24 -0.76 -10.48
N THR A 158 4.36 -0.64 -11.46
CA THR A 158 4.56 -1.17 -12.81
C THR A 158 4.09 -0.19 -13.88
N ARG A 159 4.65 -0.33 -15.08
CA ARG A 159 4.24 0.41 -16.30
C ARG A 159 3.48 -0.52 -17.27
N LEU A 160 2.89 -1.59 -16.73
CA LEU A 160 2.23 -2.63 -17.47
C LEU A 160 0.74 -2.53 -17.15
N ASP A 161 -0.08 -2.59 -18.18
CA ASP A 161 -1.53 -2.62 -18.02
C ASP A 161 -1.92 -3.81 -17.14
N ILE A 162 -2.72 -3.55 -16.13
CA ILE A 162 -3.29 -4.51 -15.20
C ILE A 162 -4.64 -4.90 -15.76
N ALA A 163 -4.94 -6.18 -15.66
CA ALA A 163 -6.21 -6.74 -16.05
C ALA A 163 -6.74 -7.63 -14.93
N GLU A 164 -8.03 -7.49 -14.66
CA GLU A 164 -8.78 -8.36 -13.76
C GLU A 164 -9.55 -9.39 -14.59
N GLY A 165 -9.51 -10.67 -14.20
CA GLY A 165 -10.09 -11.78 -14.96
C GLY A 165 -9.03 -12.66 -15.62
N ASP A 166 -9.39 -13.32 -16.73
CA ASP A 166 -8.57 -14.35 -17.37
C ASP A 166 -8.33 -14.10 -18.88
N ASP A 167 -7.63 -15.04 -19.53
CA ASP A 167 -7.32 -14.96 -20.97
C ASP A 167 -8.56 -14.87 -21.89
N LYS A 168 -9.74 -15.25 -21.41
CA LYS A 168 -11.00 -15.30 -22.18
C LYS A 168 -11.89 -14.09 -21.91
N SER A 169 -11.91 -13.61 -20.67
CA SER A 169 -12.73 -12.49 -20.22
C SER A 169 -11.97 -11.69 -19.18
N TYR A 170 -11.64 -10.45 -19.50
CA TYR A 170 -10.91 -9.56 -18.59
C TYR A 170 -11.41 -8.11 -18.69
N ASP A 171 -11.26 -7.38 -17.59
CA ASP A 171 -11.43 -5.93 -17.50
C ASP A 171 -10.04 -5.27 -17.47
N ASP A 172 -9.79 -4.34 -18.40
CA ASP A 172 -8.55 -3.57 -18.48
C ASP A 172 -8.70 -2.09 -18.11
N SER A 173 -9.81 -1.73 -17.46
CA SER A 173 -9.98 -0.43 -16.81
C SER A 173 -9.36 -0.35 -15.42
N VAL A 174 -8.88 -1.50 -14.89
CA VAL A 174 -8.26 -1.63 -13.58
C VAL A 174 -6.83 -1.11 -13.62
N THR A 175 -6.50 -0.12 -12.78
CA THR A 175 -5.15 0.49 -12.72
C THR A 175 -4.34 0.04 -11.50
N GLY A 176 -4.82 -0.98 -10.78
CA GLY A 176 -4.17 -1.54 -9.60
C GLY A 176 -5.07 -2.42 -8.77
N PHE A 177 -4.47 -3.16 -7.84
CA PHE A 177 -5.14 -4.13 -6.98
C PHE A 177 -4.45 -4.21 -5.62
N SER A 178 -5.21 -4.53 -4.57
CA SER A 178 -4.67 -4.82 -3.24
C SER A 178 -5.71 -5.60 -2.43
N MET A 179 -5.28 -6.27 -1.36
CA MET A 179 -6.21 -6.89 -0.42
C MET A 179 -6.81 -5.82 0.49
N ILE A 180 -8.15 -5.81 0.59
CA ILE A 180 -8.88 -4.90 1.47
C ILE A 180 -8.49 -5.19 2.93
N GLY A 181 -8.16 -4.13 3.69
CA GLY A 181 -7.72 -4.26 5.08
C GLY A 181 -6.38 -4.96 5.26
N GLY A 182 -5.57 -5.07 4.19
CA GLY A 182 -4.30 -5.79 4.21
C GLY A 182 -3.19 -5.11 5.02
N ALA A 183 -3.28 -3.81 5.28
CA ALA A 183 -2.23 -3.04 5.95
C ALA A 183 -1.79 -3.70 7.28
N CYS A 184 -0.48 -3.78 7.50
CA CYS A 184 0.17 -4.47 8.63
C CYS A 184 -0.09 -5.97 8.79
N THR A 185 -0.91 -6.59 7.95
CA THR A 185 -1.14 -8.03 8.01
C THR A 185 -0.21 -8.78 7.07
N ILE A 186 -0.29 -10.11 7.05
CA ILE A 186 0.39 -10.91 6.02
C ILE A 186 -0.15 -10.63 4.60
N TYR A 187 -1.27 -9.94 4.47
CA TYR A 187 -1.96 -9.57 3.23
C TYR A 187 -1.66 -8.14 2.77
N LYS A 188 -0.65 -7.47 3.33
CA LYS A 188 -0.25 -6.06 3.06
C LYS A 188 0.28 -5.75 1.65
N ALA A 189 0.12 -6.68 0.71
CA ALA A 189 0.63 -6.56 -0.65
C ALA A 189 -0.37 -5.82 -1.56
N GLY A 190 0.14 -5.10 -2.55
CA GLY A 190 -0.67 -4.50 -3.60
C GLY A 190 0.17 -4.09 -4.79
N SER A 191 -0.49 -3.65 -5.86
CA SER A 191 0.14 -3.09 -7.03
C SER A 191 -0.67 -1.97 -7.64
N PHE A 192 0.00 -1.07 -8.34
CA PHE A 192 -0.63 -0.05 -9.15
C PHE A 192 0.21 0.30 -10.38
N GLU A 193 -0.49 0.71 -11.42
CA GLU A 193 0.10 1.27 -12.63
C GLU A 193 0.56 2.69 -12.41
N ASP A 194 1.68 3.03 -13.05
CA ASP A 194 2.10 4.39 -13.29
C ASP A 194 2.77 4.50 -14.66
N GLU A 195 2.55 5.65 -15.30
CA GLU A 195 3.27 6.06 -16.50
C GLU A 195 4.23 7.19 -16.11
N PRO A 196 5.54 6.89 -16.00
CA PRO A 196 6.52 7.89 -15.61
C PRO A 196 6.47 9.16 -16.46
N HIS A 197 6.74 10.30 -15.83
CA HIS A 197 6.68 11.62 -16.46
C HIS A 197 5.28 12.13 -16.82
N THR A 198 4.20 11.43 -16.48
CA THR A 198 2.84 12.00 -16.61
C THR A 198 2.46 12.89 -15.44
N TYR A 199 3.12 12.70 -14.30
CA TYR A 199 2.92 13.51 -13.10
C TYR A 199 4.06 14.52 -12.90
N TYR A 200 3.73 15.82 -12.98
CA TYR A 200 4.70 16.92 -12.83
C TYR A 200 4.63 17.63 -11.46
N GLY A 201 3.61 17.35 -10.64
CA GLY A 201 3.50 17.87 -9.28
C GLY A 201 3.41 19.40 -9.18
N ALA A 202 2.67 20.04 -10.10
CA ALA A 202 2.40 21.47 -10.10
C ALA A 202 1.04 21.77 -9.45
#